data_AF-X1SVW4-F1
#
_entry.id   AF-X1SVW4-F1
#
_cell.length_a   1.000
_cell.length_b   1.000
_cell.length_c   1.000
_cell.angle_alpha   90.00
_cell.angle_beta   90.00
_cell.angle_gamma   90.00
#
_symmetry.space_group_name_H-M   'P 1'
#
loop_
_entity.id
_entity.type
_entity.pdbx_description
1 polymer ?
#
loop_
_entity_poly.entity_id
_entity_poly.type
_entity_poly.pdbx_seq_one_letter_code
_entity_poly.pdbx_strand_id
1 'polypeptide(L)'
;MTWHLVESDPGFLAFFDLLAPKRVVTRALSGRTYVVYNYDDDYTNPGAPGTQSLRLAWSDDLIAWNYVWMPFTLAHHFVTRASIAVDSSGNVYVVYSEYEALWVQRHILAKLDADLNVLSQEEFAINQDRVQEYEPYPSICIDMNDDIHISYHYYNGNGGGDVNTLSYVKG
;
A
#
# COMPACT_ATOMS: atom_id res chain seq x y z
N MET A 1 3.52 -1.83 21.95
CA MET A 1 3.43 -1.18 20.62
C MET A 1 2.69 0.13 20.82
N THR A 2 3.37 1.26 20.67
CA THR A 2 2.81 2.59 20.97
C THR A 2 2.61 3.32 19.65
N TRP A 3 1.36 3.61 19.29
CA TRP A 3 1.04 4.36 18.08
C TRP A 3 1.31 5.85 18.33
N HIS A 4 2.22 6.45 17.56
CA HIS A 4 2.42 7.89 17.53
C HIS A 4 1.79 8.44 16.26
N LEU A 5 0.75 9.25 16.40
CA LEU A 5 0.20 10.04 15.31
C LEU A 5 1.19 11.18 15.01
N VAL A 6 1.93 11.09 13.91
CA VAL A 6 2.92 12.10 13.49
C VAL A 6 2.24 13.10 12.57
N GLU A 7 1.40 13.99 13.11
CA GLU A 7 0.68 15.01 12.33
C GLU A 7 1.27 16.42 12.46
N SER A 8 2.23 16.66 13.37
CA SER A 8 2.62 18.03 13.75
C SER A 8 4.08 18.41 13.44
N ASP A 9 4.79 17.67 12.59
CA ASP A 9 6.18 18.03 12.25
C ASP A 9 6.21 18.91 10.96
N PRO A 10 6.70 20.16 11.00
CA PRO A 10 6.71 21.05 9.84
C PRO A 10 7.48 20.48 8.63
N GLY A 11 8.53 19.66 8.87
CA GLY A 11 9.26 18.97 7.80
C GLY A 11 8.44 17.85 7.15
N PHE A 12 7.62 17.17 7.96
CA PHE A 12 6.65 16.16 7.52
C PHE A 12 5.47 16.78 6.74
N LEU A 13 5.16 18.06 6.92
CA LEU A 13 4.14 18.74 6.11
C LEU A 13 4.75 19.28 4.80
N ALA A 14 5.96 19.83 4.81
CA ALA A 14 6.55 20.46 3.62
C ALA A 14 6.94 19.49 2.49
N PHE A 15 7.41 18.28 2.80
CA PHE A 15 7.68 17.25 1.77
C PHE A 15 6.39 16.68 1.15
N PHE A 16 5.30 16.75 1.91
CA PHE A 16 4.08 16.01 1.64
C PHE A 16 2.91 16.92 1.24
N ASP A 17 2.97 18.25 1.30
CA ASP A 17 1.83 19.11 0.92
C ASP A 17 1.64 19.26 -0.60
N LEU A 18 2.60 18.82 -1.43
CA LEU A 18 2.56 19.09 -2.88
C LEU A 18 1.99 17.98 -3.77
N LEU A 19 1.90 16.72 -3.33
CA LEU A 19 1.62 15.58 -4.25
C LEU A 19 0.73 14.48 -3.61
N ALA A 20 -0.56 14.46 -3.98
CA ALA A 20 -1.56 13.37 -3.84
C ALA A 20 -2.25 13.06 -2.48
N PRO A 21 -3.60 12.90 -2.44
CA PRO A 21 -4.44 12.80 -1.23
C PRO A 21 -4.61 11.40 -0.60
N LYS A 22 -3.86 10.35 -0.98
CA LYS A 22 -4.05 8.98 -0.47
C LYS A 22 -2.73 8.42 0.09
N ARG A 23 -2.57 8.35 1.42
CA ARG A 23 -1.33 7.98 2.11
C ARG A 23 -1.58 7.11 3.32
N VAL A 24 -0.63 6.22 3.64
CA VAL A 24 -0.59 5.46 4.89
C VAL A 24 0.82 5.49 5.46
N VAL A 25 0.92 5.69 6.77
CA VAL A 25 2.17 5.89 7.51
C VAL A 25 2.29 4.81 8.58
N THR A 26 3.48 4.24 8.76
CA THR A 26 3.80 3.37 9.90
C THR A 26 5.21 3.63 10.40
N ARG A 27 5.51 3.19 11.61
CA ARG A 27 6.82 3.35 12.24
C ARG A 27 7.31 2.03 12.80
N ALA A 28 8.54 1.66 12.44
CA ALA A 28 9.18 0.46 12.95
C ALA A 28 9.75 0.66 14.35
N LEU A 29 10.00 -0.46 15.03
CA LEU A 29 10.66 -0.49 16.34
C LEU A 29 12.08 0.08 16.31
N SER A 30 12.75 0.06 15.16
CA SER A 30 14.07 0.66 14.93
C SER A 30 14.07 2.19 14.99
N GLY A 31 12.90 2.83 15.07
CA GLY A 31 12.75 4.29 15.03
C GLY A 31 12.54 4.85 13.63
N ARG A 32 12.85 4.07 12.58
CA ARG A 32 12.61 4.40 11.17
C ARG A 32 11.10 4.51 10.89
N THR A 33 10.72 5.58 10.21
CA THR A 33 9.35 5.85 9.78
C THR A 33 9.23 5.53 8.29
N TYR A 34 8.15 4.86 7.91
CA TYR A 34 7.84 4.48 6.54
C TYR A 34 6.52 5.10 6.10
N VAL A 35 6.47 5.55 4.86
CA VAL A 35 5.28 6.09 4.22
C VAL A 35 5.09 5.40 2.89
N VAL A 36 3.90 4.86 2.67
CA VAL A 36 3.49 4.37 1.37
C VAL A 36 2.45 5.32 0.78
N TYR A 37 2.65 5.68 -0.49
CA TYR A 37 1.76 6.62 -1.17
C TYR A 37 1.71 6.34 -2.68
N ASN A 38 0.56 6.65 -3.25
CA ASN A 38 0.39 6.66 -4.69
C ASN A 38 1.08 7.90 -5.27
N TYR A 39 1.91 7.68 -6.28
CA TYR A 39 2.54 8.70 -7.08
C TYR A 39 1.91 8.67 -8.47
N ASP A 40 1.30 9.78 -8.85
CA ASP A 40 0.78 9.98 -10.20
C ASP A 40 1.94 10.50 -11.06
N ASP A 41 2.44 9.66 -11.97
CA ASP A 41 3.55 10.03 -12.85
C ASP A 41 3.11 11.02 -13.95
N ASP A 42 1.81 11.21 -14.17
CA ASP A 42 1.30 11.92 -15.35
C ASP A 42 0.53 13.23 -15.03
N TYR A 43 1.23 14.19 -14.41
CA TYR A 43 0.70 15.55 -14.24
C TYR A 43 0.45 16.29 -15.56
N THR A 44 0.86 15.74 -16.71
CA THR A 44 0.76 16.43 -18.00
C THR A 44 -0.58 16.25 -18.70
N ASN A 45 -1.40 15.27 -18.27
CA ASN A 45 -2.69 15.03 -18.89
C ASN A 45 -3.74 14.61 -17.85
N PRO A 46 -4.45 15.57 -17.21
CA PRO A 46 -5.42 15.32 -16.14
C PRO A 46 -6.70 14.54 -16.52
N GLY A 47 -6.65 13.74 -17.58
CA GLY A 47 -7.71 12.79 -17.97
C GLY A 47 -7.19 11.56 -18.73
N ALA A 48 -5.87 11.42 -18.91
CA ALA A 48 -5.32 10.15 -19.37
C ALA A 48 -5.25 9.18 -18.18
N PRO A 49 -5.46 7.87 -18.40
CA PRO A 49 -5.14 6.85 -17.41
C PRO A 49 -3.62 6.83 -17.19
N GLY A 50 -3.09 7.80 -16.44
CA GLY A 50 -1.67 7.88 -16.10
C GLY A 50 -1.27 6.66 -15.29
N THR A 51 -0.07 6.13 -15.55
CA THR A 51 0.49 5.05 -14.75
C THR A 51 0.57 5.50 -13.30
N GLN A 52 -0.27 4.95 -12.44
CA GLN A 52 -0.18 5.23 -11.00
C GLN A 52 0.84 4.28 -10.42
N SER A 53 1.95 4.84 -9.98
CA SER A 53 3.03 4.10 -9.36
C SER A 53 2.91 4.19 -7.84
N LEU A 54 3.34 3.14 -7.14
CA LEU A 54 3.42 3.11 -5.69
C LEU A 54 4.85 3.39 -5.22
N ARG A 55 4.99 4.35 -4.31
CA ARG A 55 6.28 4.68 -3.68
C ARG A 55 6.27 4.31 -2.21
N LEU A 56 7.39 3.74 -1.78
CA LEU A 56 7.72 3.56 -0.37
C LEU A 56 8.86 4.53 -0.04
N ALA A 57 8.57 5.46 0.88
CA ALA A 57 9.55 6.39 1.41
C ALA A 57 9.85 6.08 2.88
N TRP A 58 11.05 6.42 3.32
CA TRP A 58 11.44 6.25 4.72
C TRP A 58 12.34 7.37 5.22
N SER A 59 12.34 7.55 6.53
CA SER A 59 13.20 8.49 7.23
C SER A 59 13.56 7.97 8.63
N ASP A 60 14.82 8.14 9.00
CA ASP A 60 15.32 7.81 10.34
C ASP A 60 15.15 8.99 11.32
N ASP A 61 15.03 10.21 10.80
CA ASP A 61 15.02 11.46 11.57
C ASP A 61 13.81 12.37 11.31
N LEU A 62 12.89 11.96 10.42
CA LEU A 62 11.75 12.74 9.90
C LEU A 62 12.14 14.00 9.11
N ILE A 63 13.43 14.22 8.85
CA ILE A 63 13.96 15.39 8.15
C ILE A 63 14.37 15.00 6.73
N ALA A 64 15.18 13.94 6.59
CA ALA A 64 15.65 13.46 5.31
C ALA A 64 14.86 12.22 4.87
N TRP A 65 14.35 12.27 3.64
CA TRP A 65 13.53 11.19 3.07
C TRP A 65 14.25 10.51 1.92
N ASN A 66 14.32 9.19 1.99
CA ASN A 66 14.72 8.34 0.88
C ASN A 66 13.48 7.62 0.33
N TYR A 67 13.54 7.11 -0.90
CA TYR A 67 12.43 6.39 -1.49
C TYR A 67 12.88 5.29 -2.46
N VAL A 68 12.01 4.29 -2.62
CA VAL A 68 12.13 3.22 -3.59
C VAL A 68 10.80 3.06 -4.33
N TRP A 69 10.88 2.64 -5.59
CA TRP A 69 9.72 2.22 -6.35
C TRP A 69 9.32 0.81 -5.94
N MET A 70 8.05 0.62 -5.63
CA MET A 70 7.54 -0.72 -5.36
C MET A 70 7.55 -1.54 -6.65
N PRO A 71 7.96 -2.81 -6.62
CA PRO A 71 7.88 -3.69 -7.78
C PRO A 71 6.42 -3.97 -8.13
N PHE A 72 6.07 -3.91 -9.41
CA PHE A 72 4.74 -4.32 -9.89
C PHE A 72 4.82 -5.67 -10.57
N THR A 73 3.75 -6.46 -10.48
CA THR A 73 3.72 -7.74 -11.17
C THR A 73 3.39 -7.61 -12.67
N LEU A 74 2.81 -6.49 -13.11
CA LEU A 74 2.54 -6.26 -14.54
C LEU A 74 2.74 -4.79 -14.98
N ALA A 75 2.76 -4.59 -16.30
CA ALA A 75 3.32 -3.42 -16.97
C ALA A 75 2.35 -2.23 -17.20
N HIS A 76 1.06 -2.33 -16.88
CA HIS A 76 0.04 -1.32 -17.24
C HIS A 76 -0.97 -1.04 -16.11
N HIS A 77 -0.54 -0.48 -14.98
CA HIS A 77 -1.33 -0.52 -13.74
C HIS A 77 -1.77 0.84 -13.19
N PHE A 78 -3.02 0.84 -12.68
CA PHE A 78 -3.42 1.73 -11.59
C PHE A 78 -3.13 0.99 -10.30
N VAL A 79 -2.29 1.55 -9.44
CA VAL A 79 -2.19 1.09 -8.06
C VAL A 79 -3.10 1.94 -7.22
N THR A 80 -3.98 1.31 -6.45
CA THR A 80 -4.84 2.04 -5.51
C THR A 80 -4.59 1.58 -4.08
N ARG A 81 -4.49 2.59 -3.20
CA ARG A 81 -4.73 2.49 -1.75
C ARG A 81 -3.93 1.37 -1.09
N ALA A 82 -2.63 1.62 -0.89
CA ALA A 82 -1.76 0.73 -0.14
C ALA A 82 -1.92 0.87 1.37
N SER A 83 -1.54 -0.17 2.10
CA SER A 83 -1.37 -0.18 3.55
C SER A 83 -0.04 -0.85 3.89
N ILE A 84 0.54 -0.52 5.04
CA ILE A 84 1.91 -0.89 5.40
C ILE A 84 2.01 -1.32 6.86
N ALA A 85 2.78 -2.37 7.11
CA ALA A 85 3.14 -2.85 8.44
C ALA A 85 4.61 -3.27 8.48
N VAL A 86 5.19 -3.36 9.68
CA VAL A 86 6.58 -3.79 9.90
C VAL A 86 6.59 -4.85 10.98
N ASP A 87 7.27 -5.96 10.73
CA ASP A 87 7.42 -7.04 11.72
C ASP A 87 8.53 -6.73 12.74
N SER A 88 8.66 -7.57 13.78
CA SER A 88 9.66 -7.40 14.82
C SER A 88 11.10 -7.54 14.32
N SER A 89 11.30 -8.18 13.17
CA SER A 89 12.60 -8.32 12.49
C SER A 89 12.95 -7.13 11.59
N GLY A 90 12.03 -6.17 11.44
CA GLY A 90 12.20 -4.99 10.60
C GLY A 90 11.88 -5.21 9.13
N ASN A 91 11.28 -6.35 8.75
CA ASN A 91 10.77 -6.52 7.39
C ASN A 91 9.54 -5.66 7.19
N VAL A 92 9.45 -5.04 6.02
CA VAL A 92 8.35 -4.16 5.66
C VAL A 92 7.37 -4.92 4.77
N TYR A 93 6.10 -4.87 5.14
CA TYR A 93 5.01 -5.46 4.39
C TYR A 93 4.13 -4.36 3.83
N VAL A 94 3.92 -4.39 2.52
CA VAL A 94 3.03 -3.46 1.83
C VAL A 94 1.95 -4.29 1.14
N VAL A 95 0.71 -4.01 1.50
CA VAL A 95 -0.45 -4.55 0.80
C VAL A 95 -1.03 -3.47 -0.09
N TYR A 96 -1.39 -3.81 -1.32
CA TYR A 96 -1.99 -2.88 -2.26
C TYR A 96 -2.78 -3.62 -3.33
N SER A 97 -3.51 -2.87 -4.15
CA SER A 97 -4.29 -3.46 -5.24
C SER A 97 -3.76 -2.99 -6.58
N GLU A 98 -3.59 -3.93 -7.50
CA GLU A 98 -3.20 -3.71 -8.90
C GLU A 98 -4.40 -3.97 -9.82
N TYR A 99 -4.50 -3.18 -10.89
CA TYR A 99 -5.45 -3.39 -11.97
C TYR A 99 -4.71 -3.67 -13.28
N GLU A 100 -4.89 -4.87 -13.84
CA GLU A 100 -4.35 -5.23 -15.16
C GLU A 100 -5.16 -4.61 -16.31
N ALA A 101 -6.44 -4.33 -16.06
CA ALA A 101 -7.39 -3.65 -16.93
C ALA A 101 -8.61 -3.21 -16.10
N LEU A 102 -9.63 -2.59 -16.70
CA LEU A 102 -10.89 -2.20 -16.03
C LEU A 102 -11.69 -3.36 -15.39
N TRP A 103 -11.19 -4.59 -15.46
CA TRP A 103 -11.96 -5.80 -15.18
C TRP A 103 -11.26 -6.82 -14.28
N VAL A 104 -9.96 -6.65 -14.02
CA VAL A 104 -9.21 -7.59 -13.16
C VAL A 104 -8.52 -6.80 -12.08
N GLN A 105 -8.93 -7.07 -10.84
CA GLN A 105 -8.33 -6.51 -9.65
C GLN A 105 -7.57 -7.61 -8.92
N ARG A 106 -6.32 -7.33 -8.55
CA ARG A 106 -5.45 -8.25 -7.83
C ARG A 106 -5.01 -7.60 -6.54
N HIS A 107 -5.04 -8.33 -5.44
CA HIS A 107 -4.47 -7.89 -4.19
C HIS A 107 -3.11 -8.51 -3.99
N ILE A 108 -2.12 -7.66 -3.77
CA ILE A 108 -0.72 -8.03 -3.68
C ILE A 108 -0.20 -7.75 -2.28
N LEU A 109 0.53 -8.71 -1.72
CA LEU A 109 1.38 -8.53 -0.55
C LEU A 109 2.84 -8.55 -0.99
N ALA A 110 3.53 -7.43 -0.82
CA ALA A 110 4.96 -7.32 -1.01
C ALA A 110 5.65 -7.35 0.36
N LYS A 111 6.70 -8.18 0.48
CA LYS A 111 7.60 -8.22 1.63
C LYS A 111 8.96 -7.69 1.19
N LEU A 112 9.49 -6.76 1.97
CA LEU A 112 10.82 -6.19 1.81
C LEU A 112 11.62 -6.40 3.09
N ASP A 113 12.94 -6.51 2.97
CA ASP A 113 13.82 -6.49 4.15
C ASP A 113 13.94 -5.06 4.73
N ALA A 114 14.71 -4.92 5.81
CA ALA A 114 14.92 -3.63 6.48
C ALA A 114 15.62 -2.58 5.61
N ASP A 115 16.35 -3.03 4.59
CA ASP A 115 17.04 -2.20 3.59
C ASP A 115 16.18 -1.95 2.35
N LEU A 116 14.92 -2.40 2.38
CA LEU A 116 13.92 -2.28 1.32
C LEU A 116 14.24 -3.05 0.04
N ASN A 117 15.04 -4.12 0.14
CA ASN A 117 15.13 -5.10 -0.94
C ASN A 117 13.88 -5.98 -0.92
N VAL A 118 13.31 -6.21 -2.10
CA VAL A 118 12.12 -7.06 -2.26
C VAL A 118 12.51 -8.51 -2.00
N LEU A 119 11.92 -9.12 -0.99
CA LEU A 119 12.11 -10.54 -0.64
C LEU A 119 11.09 -11.43 -1.33
N SER A 120 9.84 -10.99 -1.39
CA SER A 120 8.76 -11.72 -2.04
C SER A 120 7.61 -10.81 -2.41
N GLN A 121 6.85 -11.24 -3.41
CA GLN A 121 5.60 -10.62 -3.82
C GLN A 121 4.61 -11.74 -4.12
N GLU A 122 3.43 -11.68 -3.49
CA GLU A 122 2.41 -12.69 -3.66
C GLU A 122 1.05 -12.07 -3.91
N GLU A 123 0.32 -12.69 -4.82
CA GLU A 123 -1.08 -12.43 -5.05
C GLU A 123 -1.88 -13.34 -4.12
N PHE A 124 -2.75 -12.75 -3.29
CA PHE A 124 -3.55 -13.51 -2.33
C PHE A 124 -5.06 -13.43 -2.61
N ALA A 125 -5.48 -12.58 -3.55
CA ALA A 125 -6.85 -12.51 -4.00
C ALA A 125 -6.96 -11.89 -5.40
N ILE A 126 -7.87 -12.46 -6.21
CA ILE A 126 -8.21 -11.96 -7.54
C ILE A 126 -9.72 -11.74 -7.59
N ASN A 127 -10.13 -10.58 -8.10
CA ASN A 127 -11.49 -10.34 -8.53
C ASN A 127 -11.53 -10.20 -10.06
N GLN A 128 -12.19 -11.14 -10.72
CA GLN A 128 -12.35 -11.18 -12.19
C GLN A 128 -13.71 -10.67 -12.66
N ASP A 129 -14.62 -10.37 -11.74
CA ASP A 129 -15.94 -9.85 -12.09
C ASP A 129 -15.87 -8.34 -12.29
N ARG A 130 -16.65 -7.80 -13.23
CA ARG A 130 -16.61 -6.39 -13.67
C ARG A 130 -16.69 -5.39 -12.49
N VAL A 131 -15.56 -4.96 -11.95
CA VAL A 131 -15.48 -3.95 -10.88
C VAL A 131 -15.26 -2.57 -11.50
N GLN A 132 -16.27 -2.05 -12.22
CA GLN A 132 -16.11 -0.73 -12.85
C GLN A 132 -16.14 0.43 -11.84
N GLU A 133 -16.46 0.19 -10.56
CA GLU A 133 -16.78 1.29 -9.63
C GLU A 133 -16.24 1.16 -8.19
N TYR A 134 -15.50 0.10 -7.82
CA TYR A 134 -15.04 -0.05 -6.44
C TYR A 134 -13.53 0.05 -6.29
N GLU A 135 -13.11 1.02 -5.49
CA GLU A 135 -11.72 1.24 -5.09
C GLU A 135 -11.38 0.35 -3.88
N PRO A 136 -10.58 -0.71 -4.00
CA PRO A 136 -10.16 -1.58 -2.92
C PRO A 136 -9.47 -0.86 -1.78
N TYR A 137 -9.79 -1.28 -0.55
CA TYR A 137 -9.16 -0.81 0.69
C TYR A 137 -8.52 -2.01 1.40
N PRO A 138 -7.42 -2.59 0.88
CA PRO A 138 -6.69 -3.54 1.67
C PRO A 138 -6.07 -2.82 2.88
N SER A 139 -6.13 -3.46 4.03
CA SER A 139 -5.49 -3.01 5.26
C SER A 139 -4.71 -4.18 5.84
N ILE A 140 -3.54 -3.88 6.39
CA ILE A 140 -2.63 -4.86 6.98
C ILE A 140 -2.33 -4.47 8.42
N CYS A 141 -2.28 -5.46 9.30
CA CYS A 141 -1.62 -5.37 10.59
C CYS A 141 -0.76 -6.62 10.84
N ILE A 142 0.16 -6.50 11.77
CA ILE A 142 1.01 -7.60 12.22
C ILE A 142 0.80 -7.71 13.72
N ASP A 143 0.56 -8.93 14.20
CA ASP A 143 0.37 -9.17 15.62
C ASP A 143 1.70 -9.40 16.36
N MET A 144 1.63 -9.73 17.65
CA MET A 144 2.81 -9.89 18.49
C MET A 144 3.67 -11.12 18.18
N ASN A 145 3.18 -12.05 17.35
CA ASN A 145 3.90 -13.23 16.91
C ASN A 145 4.50 -13.06 15.51
N ASP A 146 4.44 -11.84 14.95
CA ASP A 146 4.76 -11.53 13.56
C ASP A 146 3.82 -12.19 12.53
N ASP A 147 2.65 -12.66 12.96
CA ASP A 147 1.63 -13.15 12.04
C ASP A 147 1.00 -11.95 11.31
N ILE A 148 0.89 -12.08 9.99
CA ILE A 148 0.37 -11.03 9.12
C ILE A 148 -1.13 -11.19 8.99
N HIS A 149 -1.89 -10.13 9.27
CA HIS A 149 -3.35 -10.11 9.12
C HIS A 149 -3.73 -9.05 8.09
N ILE A 150 -4.41 -9.47 7.03
CA ILE A 150 -4.88 -8.57 5.97
C ILE A 150 -6.39 -8.62 5.89
N SER A 151 -7.04 -7.47 5.95
CA SER A 151 -8.45 -7.32 5.60
C SER A 151 -8.59 -6.64 4.25
N TYR A 152 -9.45 -7.14 3.40
CA TYR A 152 -9.80 -6.49 2.14
C TYR A 152 -11.28 -6.68 1.86
N HIS A 153 -11.80 -5.83 0.98
CA HIS A 153 -13.14 -6.02 0.45
C HIS A 153 -13.04 -6.59 -0.96
N TYR A 154 -13.99 -7.44 -1.31
CA TYR A 154 -14.22 -7.85 -2.68
C TYR A 154 -15.70 -7.76 -3.03
N TYR A 155 -15.98 -7.56 -4.31
CA TYR A 155 -17.33 -7.45 -4.85
C TYR A 155 -17.63 -8.67 -5.73
N ASN A 156 -18.75 -9.35 -5.51
CA ASN A 156 -19.09 -10.62 -6.16
C ASN A 156 -20.15 -10.48 -7.28
N GLY A 157 -20.30 -9.30 -7.88
CA GLY A 157 -21.06 -9.11 -9.12
C GLY A 157 -22.60 -9.24 -9.03
N ASN A 158 -23.16 -9.73 -7.91
CA ASN A 158 -24.54 -10.21 -7.86
C ASN A 158 -25.51 -9.21 -7.20
N GLY A 159 -25.53 -7.95 -7.66
CA GLY A 159 -26.67 -7.02 -7.52
C GLY A 159 -27.14 -6.64 -6.10
N GLY A 160 -26.50 -7.11 -5.05
CA GLY A 160 -26.70 -6.71 -3.66
C GLY A 160 -25.37 -6.29 -3.08
N GLY A 161 -25.32 -5.14 -2.40
CA GLY A 161 -24.10 -4.52 -1.87
C GLY A 161 -23.47 -5.28 -0.70
N ASP A 162 -23.12 -6.55 -0.91
CA ASP A 162 -22.41 -7.35 0.06
C ASP A 162 -20.92 -7.01 -0.01
N VAL A 163 -20.52 -6.08 0.86
CA VAL A 163 -19.10 -5.87 1.20
C VAL A 163 -18.66 -7.07 2.02
N ASN A 164 -18.08 -8.06 1.36
CA ASN A 164 -17.51 -9.20 2.06
C ASN A 164 -16.09 -8.85 2.50
N THR A 165 -15.87 -8.77 3.81
CA THR A 165 -14.54 -8.67 4.40
C THR A 165 -13.91 -10.05 4.46
N LEU A 166 -12.80 -10.25 3.75
CA LEU A 166 -11.99 -11.46 3.85
C LEU A 166 -10.73 -11.16 4.63
N SER A 167 -10.30 -12.13 5.45
CA SER A 167 -9.06 -12.08 6.20
C SER A 167 -8.04 -13.06 5.60
N TYR A 168 -6.84 -12.58 5.32
CA TYR A 168 -5.69 -13.41 4.95
C TYR A 168 -4.68 -13.40 6.10
N VAL A 169 -4.26 -14.60 6.51
CA VAL A 169 -3.26 -14.79 7.58
C VAL A 169 -2.07 -15.59 7.06
N LYS A 170 -0.86 -15.08 7.28
CA LYS A 170 0.40 -15.76 6.93
C LYS A 170 1.34 -15.74 8.12
N GLY A 171 1.82 -16.93 8.48
CA GLY A 171 2.88 -17.15 9.48
C GLY A 171 4.16 -17.69 8.87
#